data_AF-A0A357WY88-F1
#
_entry.id   AF-A0A357WY88-F1
#
_cell.length_a   1.000
_cell.length_b   1.000
_cell.length_c   1.000
_cell.angle_alpha   90.00
_cell.angle_beta   90.00
_cell.angle_gamma   90.00
#
_symmetry.space_group_name_H-M   'P 1'
#
loop_
_entity.id
_entity.type
_entity.pdbx_description
1 polymer ?
#
loop_
_entity_poly.entity_id
_entity_poly.type
_entity_poly.pdbx_seq_one_letter_code
_entity_poly.pdbx_strand_id
1 'polypeptide(L)' 'GHNLQEHSVVLIRGGRVKDLPGVRYHIVRGTLDTAGVTNRQQSRSKYGAKRAKKK' A
#
# COMPACT_ATOMS: atom_id res chain seq x y z
N GLY A 1 2.46 8.75 2.65
CA GLY A 1 2.09 8.24 3.99
C GLY A 1 1.13 7.06 3.91
N HIS A 2 0.79 6.47 5.05
CA HIS A 2 -0.34 5.54 5.20
C HIS A 2 -1.42 6.20 6.07
N ASN A 3 -2.65 5.70 5.99
CA ASN A 3 -3.80 6.21 6.75
C ASN A 3 -4.24 5.19 7.83
N LEU A 4 -3.30 4.41 8.38
CA LEU A 4 -3.65 3.32 9.28
C LEU A 4 -3.60 3.81 10.71
N GLN A 5 -4.56 3.33 11.49
CA GLN A 5 -4.68 3.57 12.93
C GLN A 5 -4.62 2.23 13.66
N GLU A 6 -4.57 2.27 14.98
CA GLU A 6 -4.75 1.06 15.79
C GLU A 6 -6.09 0.38 15.44
N HIS A 7 -6.13 -0.95 15.51
CA HIS A 7 -7.27 -1.80 15.13
C HIS A 7 -7.69 -1.78 13.65
N SER A 8 -6.93 -1.16 12.76
CA SER A 8 -7.18 -1.25 11.31
C SER A 8 -6.88 -2.66 10.78
N VAL A 9 -7.77 -3.19 9.94
CA VAL A 9 -7.61 -4.50 9.29
C VAL A 9 -6.88 -4.31 7.96
N VAL A 10 -5.82 -5.09 7.75
CA VAL A 10 -4.94 -4.97 6.58
C VAL A 10 -4.68 -6.31 5.92
N LEU A 11 -4.48 -6.30 4.60
CA LEU A 11 -4.09 -7.49 3.84
C LEU A 11 -2.58 -7.53 3.69
N ILE A 12 -1.98 -8.68 3.97
CA ILE A 12 -0.52 -8.89 3.96
C ILE A 12 -0.14 -9.71 2.73
N ARG A 13 0.99 -9.37 2.10
CA ARG A 13 1.65 -10.18 1.08
C ARG A 13 3.10 -10.48 1.44
N GLY A 14 3.66 -11.53 0.84
CA GLY A 14 5.06 -11.87 0.97
C GLY A 14 6.00 -10.79 0.42
N GLY A 15 7.13 -10.59 1.11
CA GLY A 15 8.25 -9.79 0.62
C GLY A 15 9.04 -9.19 1.77
N ARG A 16 10.34 -9.48 1.79
CA ARG A 16 11.27 -9.03 2.82
C ARG A 16 11.77 -7.62 2.51
N VAL A 17 11.76 -6.75 3.51
CA VAL A 17 12.50 -5.49 3.46
C VAL A 17 13.96 -5.81 3.75
N LYS A 18 14.86 -5.47 2.83
CA LYS A 18 16.29 -5.81 2.96
C LYS A 18 16.94 -5.09 4.14
N ASP A 19 16.50 -3.86 4.39
CA ASP A 19 17.15 -2.93 5.31
C ASP A 19 16.80 -3.20 6.78
N LEU A 20 15.74 -3.96 7.06
CA LEU A 20 15.21 -4.16 8.40
C LEU A 20 15.18 -5.65 8.77
N PRO A 21 15.88 -6.08 9.83
CA PRO A 21 15.74 -7.44 10.34
C PRO A 21 14.34 -7.62 10.95
N GLY A 22 13.72 -8.77 10.68
CA GLY A 22 12.39 -9.11 11.21
C GLY A 22 11.20 -8.67 10.33
N VAL A 23 11.39 -7.72 9.39
CA VAL A 23 10.30 -7.27 8.49
C VAL A 23 10.25 -8.13 7.22
N ARG A 24 9.42 -9.18 7.27
CA ARG A 24 9.33 -10.21 6.22
C ARG A 24 8.15 -10.07 5.26
N TYR A 25 7.26 -9.11 5.52
CA TYR A 25 6.02 -8.95 4.77
C TYR A 25 5.75 -7.48 4.40
N HIS A 26 4.93 -7.31 3.37
CA HIS A 26 4.42 -6.00 2.96
C HIS A 26 2.91 -5.95 3.05
N ILE A 27 2.40 -4.76 3.35
CA ILE A 27 0.97 -4.47 3.30
C ILE A 27 0.56 -4.23 1.84
N VAL A 28 -0.52 -4.89 1.41
CA VAL A 28 -1.18 -4.61 0.12
C VAL A 28 -1.91 -3.28 0.25
N ARG A 29 -1.76 -2.38 -0.72
CA ARG A 29 -2.34 -1.03 -0.70
C ARG A 29 -3.58 -0.95 -1.56
N GLY A 30 -4.58 -0.19 -1.11
CA GLY A 30 -5.85 -0.03 -1.82
C GLY A 30 -6.85 -1.15 -1.54
N THR A 31 -6.64 -1.92 -0.47
CA THR A 31 -7.50 -3.02 -0.02
C THR A 31 -7.73 -2.93 1.50
N LEU A 32 -8.93 -3.28 1.98
CA LEU A 32 -9.34 -3.10 3.38
C LEU A 32 -9.09 -1.65 3.83
N ASP A 33 -8.61 -1.43 5.05
CA ASP A 33 -8.46 -0.08 5.63
C ASP A 33 -7.22 0.66 5.11
N THR A 34 -6.45 0.03 4.20
CA THR A 34 -5.22 0.60 3.66
C THR A 34 -5.50 1.50 2.45
N ALA A 35 -5.46 2.82 2.65
CA ALA A 35 -5.61 3.75 1.53
C ALA A 35 -4.46 3.65 0.50
N GLY A 36 -4.80 3.82 -0.78
CA GLY A 36 -3.82 3.97 -1.86
C GLY A 36 -2.97 5.24 -1.72
N VAL A 37 -1.87 5.32 -2.47
CA VAL A 37 -1.04 6.54 -2.50
C VAL A 37 -1.66 7.55 -3.46
N THR A 38 -1.99 8.74 -2.97
CA THR A 38 -2.52 9.85 -3.77
C THR A 38 -1.47 10.37 -4.76
N ASN A 39 -1.92 10.88 -5.91
CA ASN A 39 -1.09 11.50 -6.96
C ASN A 39 0.03 10.61 -7.54
N ARG A 40 0.05 9.30 -7.25
CA ARG A 40 0.99 8.37 -7.87
C ARG A 40 0.61 8.16 -9.34
N GLN A 41 1.45 8.62 -10.27
CA GLN A 41 1.21 8.46 -11.71
C GLN A 41 1.82 7.17 -12.30
N GLN A 42 2.92 6.69 -11.72
CA GLN A 42 3.65 5.48 -12.15
C GLN A 42 3.55 4.33 -11.14
N SER A 43 3.59 3.09 -11.63
CA SER A 43 3.49 1.85 -10.82
C SER A 43 2.24 1.81 -9.91
N ARG A 44 1.15 2.38 -10.39
CA ARG A 44 -0.10 2.63 -9.64
C ARG A 44 -0.73 1.36 -9.07
N SER A 45 -0.64 0.25 -9.79
CA SER A 45 -1.16 -1.06 -9.38
C SER A 45 -0.54 -1.55 -8.07
N LYS A 46 0.75 -1.27 -7.83
CA LYS A 46 1.44 -1.68 -6.60
C LYS A 46 1.03 -0.86 -5.37
N TYR A 47 0.61 0.39 -5.59
CA TYR A 47 0.35 1.37 -4.53
C TYR A 47 -1.14 1.72 -4.39
N GLY A 48 -2.04 1.00 -5.05
CA GLY A 48 -3.49 1.19 -4.95
C GLY A 48 -3.99 2.52 -5.52
N ALA A 49 -3.28 3.13 -6.47
CA ALA A 49 -3.69 4.39 -7.08
C ALA A 49 -4.58 4.13 -8.31
N LYS A 50 -5.78 4.73 -8.37
CA LYS A 50 -6.65 4.62 -9.54
C LYS A 50 -6.10 5.44 -10.72
N ARG A 51 -6.40 5.01 -11.94
CA ARG A 51 -6.08 5.79 -13.15
C ARG A 51 -6.92 7.07 -13.12
N ALA A 52 -6.25 8.22 -13.12
CA ALA A 52 -6.91 9.50 -13.32
C ALA A 52 -7.63 9.49 -14.68
N LYS A 53 -8.90 9.87 -14.69
CA LYS A 53 -9.61 10.14 -15.94
C LYS A 53 -9.06 11.46 -16.48
N LYS A 54 -8.58 11.48 -17.73
CA LYS A 54 -8.35 12.75 -18.42
C LYS A 54 -9.72 13.42 -18.55
N LYS A 55 -9.81 14.70 -18.15
CA LYS A 55 -10.91 15.56 -18.59
C LYS A 55 -10.83 15.72 -20.11
#